data_AF-A0A542ZRE2-F1
#
_entry.id   AF-A0A542ZRE2-F1
#
_cell.length_a   1.000
_cell.length_b   1.000
_cell.length_c   1.000
_cell.angle_alpha   90.00
_cell.angle_beta   90.00
_cell.angle_gamma   90.00
#
_symmetry.space_group_name_H-M   'P 1'
#
loop_
_entity.id
_entity.type
_entity.pdbx_description
1 polymer ?
#
loop_
_entity_poly.entity_id
_entity_poly.type
_entity_poly.pdbx_seq_one_letter_code
_entity_poly.pdbx_strand_id
1 'polypeptide(L)'
;MALIMSAAASMLIGLNAGLTRLAVPAPVDSVELGTRHGPIMVFGFMGSLIALERAQALRNPLAYLAPALMSLGALALAIGPSPRLGHILLIDGTLAFTVVVFLLWRRAPVTLVAVQVLAAVLAALAAAFLFNHEVPAVIGLLTAFLVITITAERAELAQLSMGPSATRVPVVVAAGMSLGAVGSLADSEIGARILGATLLLTCGWLLRDDISRRFIRLDGQRRFLGAALLMGTLWLAVAGCVWLARGTGDAAYDTGIHAVFLGFGMSMIMAHAPIIFPTVLSRPLPYRPVMWAPLGMLHVGMVARVVGDLLHLTPLHQTGGIMTVLSMLLFGATAAYSAARG
;
A
#
# COMPACT_ATOMS: atom_id res chain seq x y z
N MET A 1 -5.50 -5.97 -18.88
CA MET A 1 -6.80 -5.29 -18.67
C MET A 1 -7.64 -5.97 -17.58
N ALA A 2 -8.04 -7.25 -17.73
CA ALA A 2 -8.90 -7.93 -16.74
C ALA A 2 -8.38 -7.87 -15.28
N LEU A 3 -7.07 -8.06 -15.07
CA LEU A 3 -6.44 -8.00 -13.74
C LEU A 3 -6.44 -6.60 -13.11
N ILE A 4 -6.35 -5.55 -13.93
CA ILE A 4 -6.49 -4.17 -13.43
C ILE A 4 -7.94 -3.91 -13.04
N MET A 5 -8.89 -4.40 -13.84
CA MET A 5 -10.32 -4.27 -13.52
C MET A 5 -10.69 -5.02 -12.25
N SER A 6 -10.12 -6.21 -12.00
CA SER A 6 -10.36 -6.93 -10.74
C SER A 6 -9.71 -6.23 -9.55
N ALA A 7 -8.50 -5.67 -9.69
CA ALA A 7 -7.88 -4.84 -8.65
C ALA A 7 -8.71 -3.58 -8.36
N ALA A 8 -9.22 -2.90 -9.39
CA ALA A 8 -10.11 -1.76 -9.25
C ALA A 8 -11.44 -2.15 -8.59
N ALA A 9 -11.99 -3.33 -8.91
CA ALA A 9 -13.18 -3.85 -8.23
C ALA A 9 -12.92 -4.10 -6.74
N SER A 10 -11.78 -4.71 -6.38
CA SER A 10 -11.35 -4.85 -4.98
C SER A 10 -11.21 -3.50 -4.29
N MET A 11 -10.67 -2.48 -4.97
CA MET A 11 -10.62 -1.11 -4.45
C MET A 11 -12.02 -0.57 -4.15
N LEU A 12 -12.96 -0.64 -5.09
CA LEU A 12 -14.33 -0.14 -4.92
C LEU A 12 -15.06 -0.84 -3.77
N ILE A 13 -14.92 -2.17 -3.68
CA ILE A 13 -15.47 -2.96 -2.58
C ILE A 13 -14.84 -2.57 -1.25
N GLY A 14 -13.51 -2.40 -1.22
CA GLY A 14 -12.77 -1.96 -0.04
C GLY A 14 -13.17 -0.56 0.41
N LEU A 15 -13.43 0.37 -0.52
CA LEU A 15 -13.98 1.70 -0.22
C LEU A 15 -15.35 1.62 0.45
N ASN A 16 -16.26 0.79 -0.09
CA ASN A 16 -17.57 0.54 0.54
C ASN A 16 -17.40 -0.04 1.95
N ALA A 17 -16.55 -1.06 2.11
CA ALA A 17 -16.24 -1.66 3.40
C ALA A 17 -15.70 -0.62 4.39
N GLY A 18 -14.88 0.32 3.92
CA GLY A 18 -14.32 1.42 4.71
C GLY A 18 -15.39 2.40 5.19
N LEU A 19 -16.41 2.70 4.37
CA LEU A 19 -17.56 3.50 4.78
C LEU A 19 -18.36 2.81 5.89
N THR A 20 -18.60 1.49 5.77
CA THR A 20 -19.24 0.73 6.84
C THR A 20 -18.43 0.75 8.14
N ARG A 21 -17.10 0.62 8.06
CA ARG A 21 -16.21 0.75 9.24
C ARG A 21 -16.25 2.13 9.89
N LEU A 22 -16.47 3.17 9.09
CA LEU A 22 -16.60 4.55 9.56
C LEU A 22 -17.97 4.85 10.20
N ALA A 23 -18.90 3.90 10.18
CA ALA A 23 -20.28 4.08 10.61
C ALA A 23 -20.97 5.26 9.91
N VAL A 24 -20.71 5.41 8.60
CA VAL A 24 -21.38 6.36 7.71
C VAL A 24 -22.17 5.60 6.64
N PRO A 25 -23.16 6.22 5.98
CA PRO A 25 -23.91 5.55 4.92
C PRO A 25 -22.99 4.97 3.84
N ALA A 26 -23.13 3.67 3.59
CA ALA A 26 -22.43 2.93 2.54
C ALA A 26 -23.44 2.40 1.52
N PRO A 27 -23.08 2.32 0.21
CA PRO A 27 -23.93 1.71 -0.80
C PRO A 27 -24.39 0.28 -0.46
N VAL A 28 -23.51 -0.51 0.14
CA VAL A 28 -23.80 -1.84 0.68
C VAL A 28 -23.45 -1.84 2.16
N ASP A 29 -24.48 -1.82 3.00
CA ASP A 29 -24.29 -1.85 4.46
C ASP A 29 -24.11 -3.29 4.95
N SER A 30 -22.85 -3.67 5.25
CA SER A 30 -22.50 -5.01 5.70
C SER A 30 -21.34 -4.96 6.70
N VAL A 31 -21.65 -5.24 7.97
CA VAL A 31 -20.65 -5.31 9.05
C VAL A 31 -19.57 -6.34 8.73
N GLU A 32 -19.96 -7.51 8.21
CA GLU A 32 -19.01 -8.55 7.80
C GLU A 32 -18.02 -8.04 6.75
N LEU A 33 -18.50 -7.34 5.73
CA LEU A 33 -17.64 -6.75 4.70
C LEU A 33 -16.67 -5.73 5.33
N GLY A 34 -17.14 -4.93 6.29
CA GLY A 34 -16.32 -4.00 7.06
C GLY A 34 -15.20 -4.69 7.85
N THR A 35 -15.39 -5.90 8.38
CA THR A 35 -14.31 -6.66 9.05
C THR A 35 -13.20 -7.10 8.08
N ARG A 36 -13.54 -7.29 6.80
CA ARG A 36 -12.63 -7.78 5.74
C ARG A 36 -11.99 -6.65 4.92
N HIS A 37 -12.27 -5.40 5.25
CA HIS A 37 -11.77 -4.20 4.56
C HIS A 37 -10.25 -4.24 4.29
N GLY A 38 -9.45 -4.50 5.33
CA GLY A 38 -7.99 -4.47 5.26
C GLY A 38 -7.42 -5.43 4.21
N PRO A 39 -7.66 -6.75 4.31
CA PRO A 39 -7.20 -7.73 3.32
C PRO A 39 -7.68 -7.43 1.89
N ILE A 40 -8.91 -6.95 1.71
CA ILE A 40 -9.45 -6.58 0.39
C ILE A 40 -8.64 -5.43 -0.22
N MET A 41 -8.34 -4.39 0.56
CA MET A 41 -7.55 -3.25 0.11
C MET A 41 -6.08 -3.61 -0.13
N VAL A 42 -5.46 -4.32 0.83
CA VAL A 42 -4.02 -4.60 0.78
C VAL A 42 -3.68 -5.68 -0.24
N PHE A 43 -4.38 -6.82 -0.27
CA PHE A 43 -4.06 -7.88 -1.23
C PHE A 43 -4.83 -7.72 -2.54
N GLY A 44 -6.12 -7.44 -2.46
CA GLY A 44 -6.98 -7.38 -3.65
C GLY A 44 -6.67 -6.20 -4.56
N PHE A 45 -6.31 -5.05 -3.98
CA PHE A 45 -5.98 -3.85 -4.75
C PHE A 45 -4.47 -3.57 -4.81
N MET A 46 -3.83 -3.21 -3.69
CA MET A 46 -2.43 -2.75 -3.74
C MET A 46 -1.47 -3.88 -4.12
N GLY A 47 -1.60 -5.03 -3.46
CA GLY A 47 -0.75 -6.20 -3.65
C GLY A 47 -0.92 -6.82 -5.03
N SER A 48 -2.14 -6.87 -5.57
CA SER A 48 -2.38 -7.35 -6.92
C SER A 48 -1.78 -6.42 -7.98
N LEU A 49 -1.80 -5.09 -7.79
CA LEU A 49 -1.12 -4.16 -8.70
C LEU A 49 0.41 -4.32 -8.65
N ILE A 50 0.99 -4.44 -7.46
CA ILE A 50 2.42 -4.73 -7.27
C ILE A 50 2.77 -6.06 -7.97
N ALA A 51 1.99 -7.11 -7.71
CA ALA A 51 2.21 -8.43 -8.30
C ALA A 51 2.08 -8.41 -9.83
N LEU A 52 1.16 -7.62 -10.36
CA LEU A 52 0.95 -7.46 -11.80
C LEU A 52 2.16 -6.77 -12.47
N GLU A 53 2.72 -5.74 -11.85
CA GLU A 53 3.94 -5.09 -12.36
C GLU A 53 5.12 -6.08 -12.39
N ARG A 54 5.32 -6.85 -11.30
CA ARG A 54 6.40 -7.85 -11.23
C ARG A 54 6.19 -9.00 -12.21
N ALA A 55 4.95 -9.45 -12.40
CA ALA A 55 4.61 -10.45 -13.41
C ALA A 55 4.95 -9.97 -14.83
N GLN A 56 4.66 -8.70 -15.13
CA GLN A 56 5.01 -8.09 -16.41
C GLN A 56 6.54 -8.00 -16.60
N ALA A 57 7.28 -7.62 -15.55
CA ALA A 57 8.74 -7.58 -15.58
C ALA A 57 9.37 -8.97 -15.84
N LEU A 58 8.77 -10.03 -15.28
CA LEU A 58 9.24 -11.41 -15.46
C LEU A 58 8.98 -11.94 -16.89
N ARG A 59 7.96 -11.40 -17.58
CA ARG A 59 7.54 -11.79 -18.95
C ARG A 59 7.20 -13.28 -19.08
N ASN A 60 6.58 -13.86 -18.05
CA ASN A 60 6.10 -15.24 -18.05
C ASN A 60 4.57 -15.26 -17.85
N PRO A 61 3.78 -15.94 -18.71
CA PRO A 61 2.33 -15.99 -18.58
C PRO A 61 1.85 -16.59 -17.24
N LEU A 62 2.59 -17.53 -16.65
CA LEU A 62 2.26 -18.11 -15.35
C LEU A 62 2.44 -17.11 -14.19
N ALA A 63 3.27 -16.08 -14.36
CA ALA A 63 3.48 -15.06 -13.34
C ALA A 63 2.20 -14.26 -13.05
N TYR A 64 1.29 -14.19 -14.01
CA TYR A 64 -0.01 -13.52 -13.85
C TYR A 64 -0.99 -14.29 -12.96
N LEU A 65 -0.69 -15.54 -12.59
CA LEU A 65 -1.47 -16.26 -11.57
C LEU A 65 -1.41 -15.56 -10.21
N ALA A 66 -0.27 -14.95 -9.86
CA ALA A 66 -0.10 -14.24 -8.60
C ALA A 66 -1.12 -13.08 -8.42
N PRO A 67 -1.15 -12.04 -9.28
CA PRO A 67 -2.15 -10.99 -9.17
C PRO A 67 -3.58 -11.51 -9.39
N ALA A 68 -3.79 -12.54 -10.22
CA ALA A 68 -5.12 -13.12 -10.43
C ALA A 68 -5.69 -13.73 -9.15
N LEU A 69 -4.92 -14.59 -8.47
CA LEU A 69 -5.31 -15.26 -7.24
C LEU A 69 -5.49 -14.27 -6.10
N MET A 70 -4.63 -13.24 -5.99
CA MET A 70 -4.79 -12.17 -4.99
C MET A 70 -6.10 -11.40 -5.18
N SER A 71 -6.41 -10.96 -6.41
CA SER A 71 -7.67 -10.25 -6.68
C SER A 71 -8.88 -11.16 -6.52
N LEU A 72 -8.84 -12.40 -7.03
CA LEU A 72 -9.93 -13.37 -6.88
C LEU A 72 -10.17 -13.75 -5.41
N GLY A 73 -9.10 -13.90 -4.62
CA GLY A 73 -9.21 -14.16 -3.18
C GLY A 73 -9.88 -13.01 -2.45
N ALA A 74 -9.52 -11.76 -2.75
CA ALA A 74 -10.18 -10.59 -2.19
C ALA A 74 -11.66 -10.49 -2.59
N LEU A 75 -11.99 -10.77 -3.87
CA LEU A 75 -13.38 -10.81 -4.32
C LEU A 75 -14.17 -11.95 -3.65
N ALA A 76 -13.56 -13.12 -3.46
CA ALA A 76 -14.17 -14.23 -2.74
C ALA A 76 -14.37 -13.94 -1.25
N LEU A 77 -13.48 -13.17 -0.60
CA LEU A 77 -13.71 -12.68 0.75
C LEU A 77 -14.88 -11.68 0.82
N ALA A 78 -15.04 -10.86 -0.21
CA ALA A 78 -16.04 -9.80 -0.23
C ALA A 78 -17.46 -10.31 -0.50
N ILE A 79 -17.62 -11.14 -1.54
CA ILE A 79 -18.91 -11.57 -2.06
C ILE A 79 -19.05 -13.08 -2.21
N GLY A 80 -18.01 -13.84 -1.87
CA GLY A 80 -18.01 -15.29 -2.01
C GLY A 80 -18.85 -15.98 -0.92
N PRO A 81 -19.30 -17.22 -1.18
CA PRO A 81 -20.15 -17.97 -0.26
C PRO A 81 -19.41 -18.45 1.00
N SER A 82 -18.08 -18.45 0.96
CA SER A 82 -17.25 -18.89 2.08
C SER A 82 -15.99 -18.03 2.20
N PRO A 83 -15.72 -17.43 3.38
CA PRO A 83 -14.47 -16.73 3.63
C PRO A 83 -13.24 -17.64 3.48
N ARG A 84 -13.38 -18.96 3.67
CA ARG A 84 -12.26 -19.91 3.56
C ARG A 84 -11.67 -19.94 2.15
N LEU A 85 -12.52 -19.93 1.12
CA LEU A 85 -12.06 -19.88 -0.27
C LEU A 85 -11.25 -18.61 -0.53
N GLY A 86 -11.72 -17.47 -0.04
CA GLY A 86 -11.01 -16.21 -0.14
C GLY A 86 -9.62 -16.26 0.51
N HIS A 87 -9.51 -16.77 1.74
CA HIS A 87 -8.23 -16.92 2.41
C HIS A 87 -7.27 -17.89 1.69
N ILE A 88 -7.75 -19.05 1.20
CA ILE A 88 -6.93 -20.00 0.44
C ILE A 88 -6.35 -19.33 -0.82
N LEU A 89 -7.20 -18.64 -1.58
CA LEU A 89 -6.77 -17.94 -2.79
C LEU A 89 -5.76 -16.82 -2.49
N LEU A 90 -5.91 -16.11 -1.36
CA LEU A 90 -4.92 -15.12 -0.94
C LEU A 90 -3.57 -15.75 -0.56
N ILE A 91 -3.58 -16.90 0.12
CA ILE A 91 -2.36 -17.66 0.43
C ILE A 91 -1.69 -18.11 -0.88
N ASP A 92 -2.43 -18.73 -1.78
CA ASP A 92 -1.91 -19.20 -3.06
C ASP A 92 -1.36 -18.03 -3.91
N GLY A 93 -2.07 -16.90 -3.94
CA GLY A 93 -1.66 -15.71 -4.67
C GLY A 93 -0.39 -15.06 -4.12
N THR A 94 -0.25 -14.97 -2.80
CA THR A 94 0.95 -14.41 -2.15
C THR A 94 2.15 -15.36 -2.22
N LEU A 95 1.94 -16.68 -2.18
CA LEU A 95 2.98 -17.67 -2.47
C LEU A 95 3.43 -17.59 -3.93
N ALA A 96 2.50 -17.52 -4.88
CA ALA A 96 2.82 -17.32 -6.29
C ALA A 96 3.57 -16.00 -6.51
N PHE A 97 3.17 -14.92 -5.84
CA PHE A 97 3.89 -13.64 -5.88
C PHE A 97 5.32 -13.77 -5.35
N THR A 98 5.51 -14.48 -4.23
CA THR A 98 6.85 -14.76 -3.68
C THR A 98 7.72 -15.50 -4.70
N VAL A 99 7.17 -16.50 -5.40
CA VAL A 99 7.87 -17.20 -6.48
C VAL A 99 8.23 -16.25 -7.62
N VAL A 100 7.32 -15.37 -8.05
CA VAL A 100 7.58 -14.39 -9.12
C VAL A 100 8.75 -13.48 -8.77
N VAL A 101 8.75 -12.89 -7.57
CA VAL A 101 9.83 -11.98 -7.14
C VAL A 101 11.14 -12.75 -6.93
N PHE A 102 11.09 -13.97 -6.42
CA PHE A 102 12.27 -14.84 -6.30
C PHE A 102 12.88 -15.18 -7.66
N LEU A 103 12.06 -15.49 -8.67
CA LEU A 103 12.54 -15.75 -10.03
C LEU A 103 13.15 -14.50 -10.68
N LEU A 104 12.61 -13.31 -10.40
CA LEU A 104 13.23 -12.04 -10.81
C LEU A 104 14.61 -11.86 -10.17
N TRP A 105 14.72 -12.11 -8.86
CA TRP A 105 16.00 -12.06 -8.16
C TRP A 105 17.00 -13.09 -8.72
N ARG A 106 16.57 -14.32 -9.01
CA ARG A 106 17.44 -15.34 -9.62
C ARG A 106 17.92 -14.94 -11.01
N ARG A 107 17.09 -14.22 -11.78
CA ARG A 107 17.46 -13.72 -13.11
C ARG A 107 18.50 -12.61 -13.04
N ALA A 108 18.41 -11.74 -12.04
CA ALA A 108 19.35 -10.66 -11.79
C ALA A 108 19.49 -10.42 -10.27
N PRO A 109 20.51 -11.00 -9.61
CA PRO A 109 20.62 -11.01 -8.14
C PRO A 109 21.05 -9.66 -7.57
N VAL A 110 20.13 -8.69 -7.63
CA VAL A 110 20.28 -7.36 -7.04
C VAL A 110 19.77 -7.39 -5.60
N THR A 111 20.51 -6.79 -4.67
CA THR A 111 20.18 -6.80 -3.24
C THR A 111 18.77 -6.28 -2.94
N LEU A 112 18.32 -5.23 -3.62
CA LEU A 112 16.99 -4.65 -3.40
C LEU A 112 15.85 -5.54 -3.91
N VAL A 113 16.10 -6.35 -4.94
CA VAL A 113 15.13 -7.38 -5.36
C VAL A 113 15.05 -8.51 -4.32
N ALA A 114 16.16 -8.86 -3.66
CA ALA A 114 16.13 -9.80 -2.52
C ALA A 114 15.32 -9.24 -1.35
N VAL A 115 15.41 -7.93 -1.09
CA VAL A 115 14.57 -7.24 -0.10
C VAL A 115 13.08 -7.31 -0.47
N GLN A 116 12.73 -7.23 -1.76
CA GLN A 116 11.36 -7.47 -2.22
C GLN A 116 10.91 -8.93 -2.04
N VAL A 117 11.80 -9.92 -2.16
CA VAL A 117 11.48 -11.32 -1.82
C VAL A 117 11.08 -11.43 -0.35
N LEU A 118 11.85 -10.80 0.55
CA LEU A 118 11.51 -10.74 1.97
C LEU A 118 10.13 -10.12 2.20
N ALA A 119 9.82 -8.99 1.54
CA ALA A 119 8.50 -8.38 1.61
C ALA A 119 7.38 -9.32 1.14
N ALA A 120 7.59 -10.05 0.04
CA ALA A 120 6.63 -11.03 -0.48
C ALA A 120 6.39 -12.20 0.50
N VAL A 121 7.45 -12.68 1.18
CA VAL A 121 7.32 -13.69 2.25
C VAL A 121 6.47 -13.16 3.41
N LEU A 122 6.64 -11.90 3.81
CA LEU A 122 5.80 -11.29 4.86
C LEU A 122 4.33 -11.18 4.43
N ALA A 123 4.06 -10.89 3.16
CA ALA A 123 2.70 -10.94 2.62
C ALA A 123 2.10 -12.36 2.69
N ALA A 124 2.88 -13.39 2.36
CA ALA A 124 2.43 -14.79 2.46
C ALA A 124 2.17 -15.19 3.92
N LEU A 125 3.02 -14.78 4.86
CA LEU A 125 2.78 -14.97 6.28
C LEU A 125 1.50 -14.26 6.74
N ALA A 126 1.28 -13.01 6.33
CA ALA A 126 0.06 -12.28 6.66
C ALA A 126 -1.20 -12.99 6.13
N ALA A 127 -1.18 -13.45 4.88
CA ALA A 127 -2.28 -14.21 4.29
C ALA A 127 -2.55 -15.53 5.04
N ALA A 128 -1.50 -16.24 5.45
CA ALA A 128 -1.63 -17.47 6.22
C ALA A 128 -2.21 -17.24 7.62
N PHE A 129 -1.75 -16.21 8.33
CA PHE A 129 -2.25 -15.90 9.68
C PHE A 129 -3.72 -15.44 9.66
N LEU A 130 -4.13 -14.69 8.64
CA LEU A 130 -5.53 -14.28 8.45
C LEU A 130 -6.51 -15.46 8.34
N PHE A 131 -6.03 -16.67 8.04
CA PHE A 131 -6.89 -17.85 8.01
C PHE A 131 -7.53 -18.14 9.38
N ASN A 132 -6.82 -17.83 10.47
CA ASN A 132 -7.27 -18.11 11.85
C ASN A 132 -7.24 -16.90 12.79
N HIS A 133 -6.75 -15.75 12.33
CA HIS A 133 -6.60 -14.54 13.14
C HIS A 133 -7.28 -13.35 12.48
N GLU A 134 -7.66 -12.37 13.30
CA GLU A 134 -8.23 -11.12 12.82
C GLU A 134 -7.16 -10.19 12.23
N VAL A 135 -7.62 -9.22 11.44
CA VAL A 135 -6.77 -8.23 10.77
C VAL A 135 -5.79 -7.52 11.72
N PRO A 136 -6.18 -7.09 12.94
CA PRO A 136 -5.26 -6.42 13.85
C PRO A 136 -3.96 -7.20 14.12
N ALA A 137 -4.03 -8.53 14.20
CA ALA A 137 -2.88 -9.37 14.51
C ALA A 137 -1.82 -9.37 13.39
N VAL A 138 -2.20 -9.06 12.14
CA VAL A 138 -1.30 -9.15 10.98
C VAL A 138 -0.91 -7.79 10.40
N ILE A 139 -1.34 -6.67 10.99
CA ILE A 139 -1.04 -5.32 10.46
C ILE A 139 0.45 -5.07 10.33
N GLY A 140 1.26 -5.55 11.28
CA GLY A 140 2.71 -5.43 11.20
C GLY A 140 3.25 -6.06 9.93
N LEU A 141 2.81 -7.28 9.60
CA LEU A 141 3.21 -8.00 8.39
C LEU A 141 2.72 -7.31 7.12
N LEU A 142 1.46 -6.86 7.07
CA LEU A 142 0.91 -6.14 5.92
C LEU A 142 1.65 -4.81 5.68
N THR A 143 1.99 -4.11 6.75
CA THR A 143 2.74 -2.86 6.69
C THR A 143 4.15 -3.08 6.20
N ALA A 144 4.85 -4.07 6.78
CA ALA A 144 6.20 -4.41 6.36
C ALA A 144 6.24 -4.85 4.90
N PHE A 145 5.30 -5.68 4.44
CA PHE A 145 5.16 -6.03 3.03
C PHE A 145 5.11 -4.78 2.14
N LEU A 146 4.19 -3.86 2.42
CA LEU A 146 3.98 -2.70 1.56
C LEU A 146 5.18 -1.74 1.61
N VAL A 147 5.61 -1.36 2.81
CA VAL A 147 6.64 -0.33 3.00
C VAL A 147 8.01 -0.81 2.53
N ILE A 148 8.36 -2.07 2.79
CA ILE A 148 9.62 -2.65 2.30
C ILE A 148 9.61 -2.71 0.77
N THR A 149 8.50 -3.15 0.16
CA THR A 149 8.39 -3.21 -1.31
C THR A 149 8.61 -1.84 -1.93
N ILE A 150 7.86 -0.83 -1.49
CA ILE A 150 7.96 0.53 -2.02
C ILE A 150 9.36 1.10 -1.76
N THR A 151 9.90 0.95 -0.55
CA THR A 151 11.23 1.48 -0.22
C THR A 151 12.32 0.84 -1.08
N ALA A 152 12.23 -0.47 -1.34
CA ALA A 152 13.18 -1.18 -2.21
C ALA A 152 13.11 -0.66 -3.65
N GLU A 153 11.90 -0.53 -4.23
CA GLU A 153 11.70 0.04 -5.57
C GLU A 153 12.25 1.47 -5.68
N ARG A 154 12.13 2.27 -4.60
CA ARG A 154 12.66 3.64 -4.56
C ARG A 154 14.17 3.68 -4.40
N ALA A 155 14.73 2.78 -3.61
CA ALA A 155 16.16 2.59 -3.49
C ALA A 155 16.80 2.12 -4.80
N GLU A 156 16.12 1.34 -5.64
CA GLU A 156 16.65 0.93 -6.95
C GLU A 156 16.87 2.14 -7.86
N LEU A 157 15.91 3.07 -7.86
CA LEU A 157 16.03 4.32 -8.61
C LEU A 157 17.06 5.28 -8.01
N ALA A 158 17.17 5.35 -6.68
CA ALA A 158 18.19 6.15 -6.01
C ALA A 158 19.61 5.60 -6.29
N GLN A 159 19.77 4.28 -6.34
CA GLN A 159 21.03 3.58 -6.63
C GLN A 159 21.62 3.98 -7.99
N LEU A 160 20.78 4.29 -8.98
CA LEU A 160 21.25 4.80 -10.29
C LEU A 160 22.01 6.13 -10.16
N SER A 161 21.71 6.93 -9.14
CA SER A 161 22.35 8.24 -8.92
C SER A 161 23.42 8.24 -7.81
N MET A 162 23.27 7.40 -6.79
CA MET A 162 24.12 7.37 -5.59
C MET A 162 25.07 6.17 -5.53
N GLY A 163 24.97 5.25 -6.50
CA GLY A 163 25.74 4.02 -6.54
C GLY A 163 25.36 3.02 -5.44
N PRO A 164 26.21 2.00 -5.19
CA PRO A 164 25.90 0.88 -4.30
C PRO A 164 25.66 1.25 -2.82
N SER A 165 26.08 2.46 -2.40
CA SER A 165 25.88 2.93 -1.03
C SER A 165 24.40 3.12 -0.66
N ALA A 166 23.54 3.38 -1.65
CA ALA A 166 22.11 3.60 -1.48
C ALA A 166 21.35 2.37 -0.96
N THR A 167 21.94 1.17 -1.01
CA THR A 167 21.26 -0.08 -0.61
C THR A 167 21.40 -0.40 0.88
N ARG A 168 22.43 0.11 1.55
CA ARG A 168 22.78 -0.30 2.93
C ARG A 168 21.65 0.01 3.92
N VAL A 169 21.17 1.25 3.92
CA VAL A 169 20.12 1.68 4.85
C VAL A 169 18.79 0.97 4.58
N PRO A 170 18.27 0.90 3.32
CA PRO A 170 17.08 0.13 2.99
C PRO A 170 17.12 -1.33 3.46
N VAL A 171 18.25 -2.02 3.32
CA VAL A 171 18.40 -3.42 3.78
C VAL A 171 18.28 -3.51 5.30
N VAL A 172 18.97 -2.63 6.04
CA VAL A 172 18.93 -2.64 7.52
C VAL A 172 17.54 -2.30 8.04
N VAL A 173 16.88 -1.28 7.49
CA VAL A 173 15.52 -0.93 7.92
C VAL A 173 14.51 -2.01 7.53
N ALA A 174 14.68 -2.68 6.37
CA ALA A 174 13.83 -3.80 5.98
C ALA A 174 13.96 -5.00 6.93
N ALA A 175 15.19 -5.33 7.35
CA ALA A 175 15.43 -6.38 8.34
C ALA A 175 14.81 -6.03 9.69
N GLY A 176 15.03 -4.80 10.20
CA GLY A 176 14.42 -4.33 11.43
C GLY A 176 12.89 -4.32 11.37
N MET A 177 12.32 -3.89 10.23
CA MET A 177 10.87 -3.85 10.02
C MET A 177 10.27 -5.26 9.98
N SER A 178 11.00 -6.22 9.39
CA SER A 178 10.61 -7.63 9.37
C SER A 178 10.64 -8.24 10.78
N LEU A 179 11.66 -7.92 11.57
CA LEU A 179 11.74 -8.31 12.99
C LEU A 179 10.59 -7.72 13.80
N GLY A 180 10.26 -6.44 13.60
CA GLY A 180 9.11 -5.81 14.28
C GLY A 180 7.77 -6.43 13.87
N ALA A 181 7.59 -6.72 12.58
CA ALA A 181 6.38 -7.30 12.04
C ALA A 181 6.15 -8.77 12.44
N VAL A 182 7.21 -9.59 12.48
CA VAL A 182 7.11 -10.96 13.00
C VAL A 182 7.00 -10.94 14.52
N GLY A 183 7.75 -10.06 15.19
CA GLY A 183 7.68 -9.85 16.63
C GLY A 183 6.29 -9.44 17.11
N SER A 184 5.54 -8.66 16.31
CA SER A 184 4.17 -8.26 16.66
C SER A 184 3.18 -9.43 16.74
N LEU A 185 3.53 -10.59 16.18
CA LEU A 185 2.73 -11.82 16.33
C LEU A 185 2.88 -12.44 17.73
N ALA A 186 4.01 -12.22 18.39
CA ALA A 186 4.28 -12.71 19.74
C ALA A 186 3.95 -11.66 20.80
N ASP A 187 4.34 -10.41 20.57
CA ASP A 187 4.07 -9.27 21.44
C ASP A 187 3.74 -8.05 20.58
N SER A 188 2.44 -7.73 20.52
CA SER A 188 1.94 -6.63 19.69
C SER A 188 2.52 -5.26 20.07
N GLU A 189 2.87 -5.02 21.33
CA GLU A 189 3.37 -3.72 21.79
C GLU A 189 4.83 -3.54 21.41
N ILE A 190 5.68 -4.53 21.72
CA ILE A 190 7.10 -4.50 21.35
C ILE A 190 7.25 -4.48 19.83
N GLY A 191 6.50 -5.34 19.13
CA GLY A 191 6.51 -5.37 17.68
C GLY A 191 6.10 -4.04 17.06
N ALA A 192 5.04 -3.40 17.56
CA ALA A 192 4.60 -2.09 17.11
C ALA A 192 5.65 -0.99 17.32
N ARG A 193 6.37 -0.99 18.45
CA ARG A 193 7.44 -0.01 18.72
C ARG A 193 8.62 -0.17 17.78
N ILE A 194 9.06 -1.42 17.54
CA ILE A 194 10.13 -1.72 16.58
C ILE A 194 9.69 -1.29 15.17
N LEU A 195 8.45 -1.60 14.80
CA LEU A 195 7.85 -1.18 13.54
C LEU A 195 7.82 0.35 13.43
N GLY A 196 7.35 1.05 14.46
CA GLY A 196 7.33 2.51 14.50
C GLY A 196 8.71 3.15 14.32
N ALA A 197 9.73 2.64 15.03
CA ALA A 197 11.11 3.10 14.89
C ALA A 197 11.66 2.87 13.46
N THR A 198 11.41 1.71 12.88
CA THR A 198 11.89 1.36 11.53
C THR A 198 11.16 2.15 10.43
N LEU A 199 9.88 2.51 10.64
CA LEU A 199 9.16 3.46 9.77
C LEU A 199 9.78 4.86 9.82
N LEU A 200 10.15 5.35 11.00
CA LEU A 200 10.83 6.65 11.14
C LEU A 200 12.21 6.66 10.49
N LEU A 201 12.98 5.58 10.62
CA LEU A 201 14.27 5.43 9.93
C LEU A 201 14.09 5.39 8.39
N THR A 202 13.08 4.65 7.93
CA THR A 202 12.70 4.61 6.50
C THR A 202 12.33 6.00 5.99
N CYS A 203 11.53 6.74 6.76
CA CYS A 203 11.16 8.11 6.44
C CYS A 203 12.40 9.03 6.36
N GLY A 204 13.30 8.95 7.35
CA GLY A 204 14.54 9.72 7.36
C GLY A 204 15.38 9.48 6.11
N TRP A 205 15.49 8.21 5.69
CA TRP A 205 16.18 7.82 4.46
C TRP A 205 15.47 8.35 3.21
N LEU A 206 14.16 8.11 3.07
CA LEU A 206 13.36 8.59 1.92
C LEU A 206 13.40 10.11 1.79
N LEU A 207 13.35 10.83 2.90
CA LEU A 207 13.46 12.28 2.87
C LEU A 207 14.87 12.72 2.44
N ARG A 208 15.93 12.08 2.94
CA ARG A 208 17.30 12.51 2.69
C ARG A 208 17.81 12.12 1.30
N ASP A 209 17.64 10.86 0.94
CA ASP A 209 18.39 10.20 -0.14
C ASP A 209 17.54 9.94 -1.39
N ASP A 210 16.20 9.94 -1.28
CA ASP A 210 15.33 9.81 -2.46
C ASP A 210 15.32 11.08 -3.34
N ILE A 211 14.89 10.91 -4.58
CA ILE A 211 14.82 11.96 -5.61
C ILE A 211 13.67 12.97 -5.37
N SER A 212 12.76 12.68 -4.44
CA SER A 212 11.53 13.43 -4.16
C SER A 212 11.79 14.93 -3.92
N ARG A 213 12.82 15.27 -3.12
CA ARG A 213 13.25 16.66 -2.83
C ARG A 213 13.81 17.42 -4.03
N ARG A 214 14.33 16.71 -5.02
CA ARG A 214 14.79 17.32 -6.28
C ARG A 214 13.59 17.53 -7.20
N PHE A 215 12.70 16.54 -7.26
CA PHE A 215 11.54 16.54 -8.14
C PHE A 215 10.50 17.60 -7.79
N ILE A 216 10.29 17.90 -6.50
CA ILE A 216 9.35 18.95 -6.05
C ILE A 216 9.70 20.36 -6.55
N ARG A 217 10.97 20.59 -6.91
CA ARG A 217 11.46 21.89 -7.42
C ARG A 217 11.37 22.01 -8.94
N LEU A 218 10.99 20.93 -9.61
CA LEU A 218 10.76 20.92 -11.06
C LEU A 218 9.31 21.27 -11.36
N ASP A 219 8.93 21.21 -12.64
CA ASP A 219 7.56 21.48 -13.10
C ASP A 219 6.87 20.23 -13.66
N GLY A 220 5.55 20.36 -13.87
CA GLY A 220 4.72 19.33 -14.49
C GLY A 220 4.68 18.01 -13.72
N GLN A 221 4.82 16.90 -14.44
CA GLN A 221 4.74 15.54 -13.88
C GLN A 221 5.75 15.29 -12.77
N ARG A 222 6.98 15.80 -12.91
CA ARG A 222 8.04 15.58 -11.91
C ARG A 222 7.70 16.29 -10.60
N ARG A 223 7.14 17.50 -10.66
CA ARG A 223 6.65 18.23 -9.48
C ARG A 223 5.57 17.45 -8.74
N PHE A 224 4.58 16.97 -9.48
CA PHE A 224 3.49 16.17 -8.96
C PHE A 224 3.99 14.90 -8.27
N LEU A 225 4.90 14.17 -8.94
CA LEU A 225 5.55 13.00 -8.38
C LEU A 225 6.29 13.35 -7.09
N GLY A 226 7.14 14.37 -7.10
CA GLY A 226 7.90 14.81 -5.92
C GLY A 226 6.99 15.19 -4.75
N ALA A 227 5.86 15.86 -4.99
CA ALA A 227 4.92 16.26 -3.95
C ALA A 227 4.22 15.05 -3.33
N ALA A 228 3.70 14.14 -4.16
CA ALA A 228 3.04 12.94 -3.68
C ALA A 228 4.01 12.05 -2.87
N LEU A 229 5.25 11.88 -3.34
CA LEU A 229 6.29 11.15 -2.59
C LEU A 229 6.57 11.79 -1.23
N LEU A 230 6.78 13.11 -1.18
CA LEU A 230 7.09 13.81 0.07
C LEU A 230 5.92 13.74 1.05
N MET A 231 4.69 14.01 0.60
CA MET A 231 3.52 13.99 1.46
C MET A 231 3.20 12.57 1.95
N GLY A 232 3.37 11.55 1.11
CA GLY A 232 3.28 10.16 1.55
C GLY A 232 4.32 9.81 2.60
N THR A 233 5.55 10.29 2.43
CA THR A 233 6.64 10.08 3.39
C THR A 233 6.38 10.77 4.74
N LEU A 234 5.70 11.92 4.75
CA LEU A 234 5.25 12.58 5.98
C LEU A 234 4.21 11.74 6.72
N TRP A 235 3.25 11.14 6.01
CA TRP A 235 2.30 10.22 6.64
C TRP A 235 2.97 8.96 7.21
N LEU A 236 4.01 8.46 6.55
CA LEU A 236 4.82 7.37 7.09
C LEU A 236 5.47 7.76 8.43
N ALA A 237 5.92 9.00 8.57
CA ALA A 237 6.42 9.52 9.86
C ALA A 237 5.32 9.60 10.92
N VAL A 238 4.11 10.05 10.55
CA VAL A 238 2.96 10.07 11.47
C VAL A 238 2.67 8.66 12.00
N ALA A 239 2.60 7.66 11.12
CA ALA A 239 2.43 6.26 11.53
C ALA A 239 3.55 5.79 12.46
N GLY A 240 4.80 6.09 12.10
CA GLY A 240 5.97 5.75 12.90
C GLY A 240 5.94 6.34 14.31
N CYS A 241 5.61 7.62 14.45
CA CYS A 241 5.45 8.30 15.73
C CYS A 241 4.32 7.70 16.56
N VAL A 242 3.17 7.43 15.94
CA VAL A 242 1.99 6.89 16.63
C VAL A 242 2.27 5.50 17.20
N TRP A 243 2.85 4.59 16.41
CA TRP A 243 3.15 3.24 16.89
C TRP A 243 4.33 3.18 17.86
N LEU A 244 5.33 4.06 17.71
CA LEU A 244 6.42 4.15 18.67
C LEU A 244 5.93 4.65 20.04
N ALA A 245 5.03 5.64 20.05
CA ALA A 245 4.53 6.24 21.29
C ALA A 245 3.41 5.43 21.95
N ARG A 246 2.50 4.84 21.16
CA ARG A 246 1.24 4.28 21.65
C ARG A 246 1.02 2.80 21.32
N GLY A 247 1.91 2.18 20.54
CA GLY A 247 1.70 0.83 20.01
C GLY A 247 0.54 0.76 19.00
N THR A 248 0.00 -0.43 18.76
CA THR A 248 -1.10 -0.70 17.81
C THR A 248 -2.49 -0.82 18.47
N GLY A 249 -2.65 -0.36 19.72
CA GLY A 249 -3.93 -0.41 20.42
C GLY A 249 -5.02 0.47 19.79
N ASP A 250 -6.28 0.30 20.22
CA ASP A 250 -7.47 0.87 19.56
C ASP A 250 -7.38 2.36 19.21
N ALA A 251 -6.92 3.20 20.15
CA ALA A 251 -6.81 4.65 19.94
C ALA A 251 -5.70 5.07 18.95
N ALA A 252 -4.78 4.17 18.60
CA ALA A 252 -3.68 4.38 17.65
C ALA A 252 -3.87 3.60 16.34
N TYR A 253 -4.79 2.64 16.36
CA TYR A 253 -5.03 1.68 15.29
C TYR A 253 -5.41 2.39 14.00
N ASP A 254 -6.48 3.18 14.03
CA ASP A 254 -7.04 3.79 12.83
C ASP A 254 -6.07 4.78 12.16
N THR A 255 -5.53 5.71 12.96
CA THR A 255 -4.55 6.69 12.49
C THR A 255 -3.32 6.00 11.92
N GLY A 256 -2.77 4.99 12.60
CA GLY A 256 -1.56 4.30 12.15
C GLY A 256 -1.75 3.57 10.83
N ILE A 257 -2.79 2.73 10.71
CA ILE A 257 -3.01 1.96 9.47
C ILE A 257 -3.32 2.88 8.30
N HIS A 258 -4.16 3.90 8.47
CA HIS A 258 -4.54 4.76 7.36
C HIS A 258 -3.39 5.69 6.97
N ALA A 259 -2.53 6.11 7.91
CA ALA A 259 -1.32 6.85 7.58
C ALA A 259 -0.35 6.01 6.72
N VAL A 260 -0.22 4.70 6.98
CA VAL A 260 0.59 3.79 6.14
C VAL A 260 -0.08 3.50 4.80
N PHE A 261 -1.32 2.99 4.78
CA PHE A 261 -1.92 2.46 3.56
C PHE A 261 -2.52 3.55 2.67
N LEU A 262 -3.25 4.51 3.24
CA LEU A 262 -3.79 5.65 2.48
C LEU A 262 -2.76 6.77 2.36
N GLY A 263 -2.26 7.27 3.49
CA GLY A 263 -1.32 8.40 3.51
C GLY A 263 -0.07 8.14 2.68
N PHE A 264 0.67 7.09 2.98
CA PHE A 264 1.89 6.71 2.26
C PHE A 264 1.58 5.91 0.99
N GLY A 265 0.90 4.77 1.11
CA GLY A 265 0.67 3.84 0.01
C GLY A 265 -0.12 4.41 -1.17
N MET A 266 -1.25 5.07 -0.94
CA MET A 266 -2.01 5.69 -2.04
C MET A 266 -1.29 6.87 -2.66
N SER A 267 -0.54 7.66 -1.88
CA SER A 267 0.30 8.72 -2.44
C SER A 267 1.33 8.17 -3.41
N MET A 268 1.92 7.00 -3.10
CA MET A 268 2.85 6.30 -3.99
C MET A 268 2.17 5.83 -5.28
N ILE A 269 0.99 5.21 -5.18
CA ILE A 269 0.20 4.79 -6.35
C ILE A 269 -0.15 6.01 -7.22
N MET A 270 -0.61 7.11 -6.63
CA MET A 270 -0.93 8.33 -7.37
C MET A 270 0.31 8.94 -8.04
N ALA A 271 1.45 9.00 -7.32
CA ALA A 271 2.71 9.53 -7.85
C ALA A 271 3.19 8.78 -9.09
N HIS A 272 3.04 7.45 -9.07
CA HIS A 272 3.59 6.56 -10.08
C HIS A 272 2.62 6.19 -11.19
N ALA A 273 1.31 6.41 -11.04
CA ALA A 273 0.31 6.01 -12.04
C ALA A 273 0.62 6.50 -13.47
N PRO A 274 1.03 7.76 -13.72
CA PRO A 274 1.39 8.20 -15.08
C PRO A 274 2.65 7.55 -15.67
N ILE A 275 3.40 6.78 -14.87
CA ILE A 275 4.65 6.11 -15.26
C ILE A 275 4.46 4.60 -15.36
N ILE A 276 3.80 3.99 -14.37
CA ILE A 276 3.63 2.53 -14.27
C ILE A 276 2.42 2.06 -15.06
N PHE A 277 1.27 2.73 -14.96
CA PHE A 277 0.07 2.24 -15.64
C PHE A 277 0.20 2.15 -17.16
N PRO A 278 0.98 3.01 -17.86
CA PRO A 278 1.18 2.83 -19.29
C PRO A 278 1.82 1.50 -19.69
N THR A 279 2.73 0.98 -18.87
CA THR A 279 3.35 -0.31 -19.16
C THR A 279 2.33 -1.43 -18.97
N VAL A 280 1.53 -1.39 -17.92
CA VAL A 280 0.57 -2.47 -17.59
C VAL A 280 -0.72 -2.42 -18.41
N LEU A 281 -1.22 -1.23 -18.75
CA LEU A 281 -2.41 -1.03 -19.59
C LEU A 281 -2.10 -1.15 -21.08
N SER A 282 -0.83 -1.08 -21.47
CA SER A 282 -0.40 -0.88 -22.87
C SER A 282 -1.08 0.32 -23.53
N ARG A 283 -1.35 1.39 -22.75
CA ARG A 283 -1.97 2.64 -23.20
C ARG A 283 -1.36 3.84 -22.49
N PRO A 284 -1.14 4.97 -23.17
CA PRO A 284 -0.59 6.16 -22.53
C PRO A 284 -1.52 6.66 -21.43
N LEU A 285 -0.93 7.10 -20.31
CA LEU A 285 -1.64 7.77 -19.22
C LEU A 285 -0.88 9.07 -18.95
N PRO A 286 -1.02 10.09 -19.81
CA PRO A 286 -0.25 11.31 -19.68
C PRO A 286 -0.60 12.04 -18.38
N TYR A 287 0.38 12.72 -17.81
CA TYR A 287 0.15 13.62 -16.68
C TYR A 287 -0.81 14.75 -17.09
N ARG A 288 -1.79 15.04 -16.22
CA ARG A 288 -2.69 16.18 -16.37
C ARG A 288 -2.74 16.97 -15.06
N PRO A 289 -2.77 18.31 -15.07
CA PRO A 289 -2.86 19.11 -13.86
C PRO A 289 -4.04 18.76 -12.95
N VAL A 290 -5.15 18.25 -13.50
CA VAL A 290 -6.31 17.80 -12.72
C VAL A 290 -5.97 16.66 -11.73
N MET A 291 -4.87 15.93 -11.92
CA MET A 291 -4.40 14.89 -10.99
C MET A 291 -3.99 15.45 -9.61
N TRP A 292 -3.75 16.75 -9.49
CA TRP A 292 -3.55 17.39 -8.18
C TRP A 292 -4.81 17.40 -7.31
N ALA A 293 -6.00 17.39 -7.92
CA ALA A 293 -7.27 17.43 -7.19
C ALA A 293 -7.45 16.20 -6.28
N PRO A 294 -7.37 14.94 -6.77
CA PRO A 294 -7.47 13.78 -5.89
C PRO A 294 -6.33 13.73 -4.86
N LEU A 295 -5.10 14.10 -5.23
CA LEU A 295 -3.97 14.13 -4.30
C LEU A 295 -4.21 15.12 -3.14
N GLY A 296 -4.59 16.36 -3.45
CA GLY A 296 -4.91 17.37 -2.43
C GLY A 296 -6.05 16.92 -1.54
N MET A 297 -7.12 16.36 -2.13
CA MET A 297 -8.26 15.83 -1.39
C MET A 297 -7.87 14.67 -0.46
N LEU A 298 -6.95 13.79 -0.87
CA LEU A 298 -6.41 12.71 -0.04
C LEU A 298 -5.75 13.28 1.22
N HIS A 299 -4.83 14.24 1.06
CA HIS A 299 -4.08 14.79 2.18
C HIS A 299 -4.97 15.62 3.12
N VAL A 300 -5.88 16.44 2.60
CA VAL A 300 -6.83 17.18 3.43
C VAL A 300 -7.75 16.23 4.19
N GLY A 301 -8.26 15.18 3.53
CA GLY A 301 -9.08 14.15 4.16
C GLY A 301 -8.32 13.40 5.26
N MET A 302 -7.06 13.05 5.03
CA MET A 302 -6.20 12.41 6.02
C MET A 302 -5.91 13.32 7.23
N VAL A 303 -5.66 14.62 7.02
CA VAL A 303 -5.50 15.58 8.12
C VAL A 303 -6.79 15.66 8.95
N ALA A 304 -7.95 15.83 8.31
CA ALA A 304 -9.23 15.85 9.00
C ALA A 304 -9.48 14.54 9.78
N ARG A 305 -9.18 13.39 9.18
CA ARG A 305 -9.34 12.07 9.81
C ARG A 305 -8.52 11.94 11.09
N VAL A 306 -7.22 12.27 11.01
CA VAL A 306 -6.29 12.14 12.13
C VAL A 306 -6.55 13.19 13.21
N VAL A 307 -6.80 14.44 12.85
CA VAL A 307 -7.16 15.49 13.82
C VAL A 307 -8.48 15.16 14.50
N GLY A 308 -9.47 14.65 13.76
CA GLY A 308 -10.74 14.19 14.31
C GLY A 308 -10.56 13.05 15.31
N ASP A 309 -9.71 12.06 15.00
CA ASP A 309 -9.38 10.94 15.89
C ASP A 309 -8.67 11.45 17.17
N LEU A 310 -7.64 12.28 17.02
CA LEU A 310 -6.87 12.84 18.14
C LEU A 310 -7.69 13.74 19.07
N LEU A 311 -8.65 14.49 18.53
CA LEU A 311 -9.53 15.37 19.30
C LEU A 311 -10.84 14.68 19.73
N HIS A 312 -11.01 13.39 19.42
CA HIS A 312 -12.25 12.65 19.66
C HIS A 312 -13.50 13.30 19.04
N LEU A 313 -13.34 13.93 17.87
CA LEU A 313 -14.40 14.59 17.10
C LEU A 313 -14.88 13.66 15.97
N THR A 314 -15.84 12.80 16.29
CA THR A 314 -16.41 11.82 15.34
C THR A 314 -16.82 12.42 13.99
N PRO A 315 -17.52 13.58 13.92
CA PRO A 315 -17.92 14.15 12.63
C PRO A 315 -16.73 14.55 11.75
N LEU A 316 -15.65 15.07 12.36
CA LEU A 316 -14.44 15.46 11.63
C LEU A 316 -13.68 14.22 11.13
N HIS A 317 -13.60 13.19 11.98
CA HIS A 317 -13.03 11.89 11.62
C HIS A 317 -13.75 11.26 10.42
N GLN A 318 -15.08 11.18 10.49
CA GLN A 318 -15.94 10.64 9.43
C GLN A 318 -15.85 11.45 8.14
N THR A 319 -15.85 12.79 8.24
CA THR A 319 -15.69 13.68 7.09
C THR A 319 -14.35 13.44 6.41
N GLY A 320 -13.25 13.32 7.18
CA GLY A 320 -11.94 12.98 6.66
C GLY A 320 -11.94 11.63 5.93
N GLY A 321 -12.57 10.62 6.52
CA GLY A 321 -12.77 9.31 5.88
C GLY A 321 -13.52 9.39 4.54
N ILE A 322 -14.66 10.08 4.50
CA ILE A 322 -15.43 10.30 3.26
C ILE A 322 -14.59 11.03 2.21
N MET A 323 -13.83 12.06 2.61
CA MET A 323 -12.94 12.77 1.70
C MET A 323 -11.87 11.86 1.09
N THR A 324 -11.29 10.94 1.87
CA THR A 324 -10.32 9.97 1.34
C THR A 324 -10.95 8.98 0.35
N VAL A 325 -12.20 8.55 0.60
CA VAL A 325 -12.95 7.71 -0.35
C VAL A 325 -13.21 8.46 -1.66
N LEU A 326 -13.72 9.69 -1.57
CA LEU A 326 -13.98 10.53 -2.74
C LEU A 326 -12.70 10.85 -3.53
N SER A 327 -11.58 11.05 -2.84
CA SER A 327 -10.27 11.22 -3.46
C SER A 327 -9.88 10.00 -4.31
N MET A 328 -10.07 8.78 -3.79
CA MET A 328 -9.77 7.54 -4.51
C MET A 328 -10.67 7.36 -5.75
N LEU A 329 -11.96 7.69 -5.64
CA LEU A 329 -12.89 7.67 -6.79
C LEU A 329 -12.50 8.71 -7.84
N LEU A 330 -12.17 9.93 -7.41
CA LEU A 330 -11.72 11.01 -8.28
C LEU A 330 -10.40 10.66 -8.97
N PHE A 331 -9.48 9.98 -8.26
CA PHE A 331 -8.25 9.47 -8.85
C PHE A 331 -8.54 8.44 -9.95
N GLY A 332 -9.40 7.45 -9.69
CA GLY A 332 -9.82 6.47 -10.70
C GLY A 332 -10.43 7.14 -11.94
N ALA A 333 -11.34 8.10 -11.73
CA ALA A 333 -11.98 8.84 -12.81
C ALA A 333 -10.98 9.69 -13.63
N THR A 334 -10.07 10.39 -12.96
CA THR A 334 -9.05 11.23 -13.64
C THR A 334 -8.02 10.37 -14.38
N ALA A 335 -7.63 9.22 -13.85
CA ALA A 335 -6.77 8.25 -14.53
C ALA A 335 -7.44 7.68 -15.78
N ALA A 336 -8.69 7.22 -15.68
CA ALA A 336 -9.47 6.70 -16.81
C ALA A 336 -9.68 7.76 -17.89
N TYR A 337 -10.05 8.98 -17.49
CA TYR A 337 -10.17 10.13 -18.40
C TYR A 337 -8.85 10.42 -19.11
N SER A 338 -7.73 10.41 -18.39
CA SER A 338 -6.43 10.69 -19.01
C SER A 338 -6.03 9.63 -20.02
N ALA A 339 -6.25 8.36 -19.69
CA ALA A 339 -5.96 7.21 -20.56
C ALA A 339 -6.88 7.14 -21.79
N ALA A 340 -8.12 7.63 -21.70
CA ALA A 340 -9.04 7.70 -22.82
C ALA A 340 -8.72 8.84 -23.81
N ARG A 341 -7.95 9.84 -23.37
CA ARG A 341 -7.57 11.03 -24.16
C ARG A 341 -6.06 11.11 -24.45
N GLY A 342 -5.33 10.03 -24.23
CA GLY A 342 -3.91 9.89 -24.58
C GLY A 342 -3.77 9.00 -25.80
#